data_AF-A0A2A5CZB1-F1
#
_entry.id   AF-A0A2A5CZB1-F1
#
_cell.length_a   1.000
_cell.length_b   1.000
_cell.length_c   1.000
_cell.angle_alpha   90.00
_cell.angle_beta   90.00
_cell.angle_gamma   90.00
#
_symmetry.space_group_name_H-M   'P 1'
#
loop_
_entity.id
_entity.type
_entity.pdbx_description
1 polymer ?
#
loop_
_entity_poly.entity_id
_entity_poly.type
_entity_poly.pdbx_seq_one_letter_code
_entity_poly.pdbx_strand_id
1 'polypeptide(L)'
;MSIFIIVVVGVFIGIQVANWNEAQAFNDRETKLLIELKREIEAGINTTSQKADNYRQVLAAAKRSLVAISNEEGCKAECWRILVDFMHASQWVSVRVDRSIYDELRRLGLPSNRSIIDSIEVILAQNEGNAIIFDDKPIYRAKIRQLIPFDCPRILLVKLLYIFRWC
;
A
#
# COMPACT_ATOMS: atom_id res chain seq x y z
N MET A 1 51.76 -28.47 -34.32
CA MET A 1 50.54 -27.70 -34.66
C MET A 1 49.30 -28.18 -33.88
N SER A 2 49.04 -29.50 -33.78
CA SER A 2 47.78 -30.03 -33.24
C SER A 2 47.48 -29.72 -31.76
N ILE A 3 48.50 -29.63 -30.88
CA ILE A 3 48.29 -29.35 -29.45
C ILE A 3 47.76 -27.93 -29.20
N PHE A 4 48.18 -26.95 -30.01
CA PHE A 4 47.82 -25.54 -29.84
C PHE A 4 46.34 -25.29 -30.13
N ILE A 5 45.82 -25.93 -31.19
CA ILE A 5 44.42 -25.80 -31.59
C ILE A 5 43.49 -26.33 -30.49
N ILE A 6 43.83 -27.45 -29.87
CA ILE A 6 43.02 -28.05 -28.80
C ILE A 6 42.94 -27.11 -27.59
N VAL A 7 44.05 -26.49 -27.19
CA VAL A 7 44.07 -25.54 -26.07
C VAL A 7 43.23 -24.30 -26.37
N VAL A 8 43.39 -23.71 -27.56
CA VAL A 8 42.63 -22.51 -27.96
C VAL A 8 41.13 -22.79 -28.01
N VAL A 9 40.72 -23.94 -28.57
CA VAL A 9 39.31 -24.36 -28.60
C VAL A 9 38.78 -24.62 -27.19
N GLY A 10 39.58 -25.25 -26.32
CA GLY A 10 39.20 -25.51 -24.93
C GLY A 10 38.92 -24.23 -24.13
N VAL A 11 39.78 -23.22 -24.26
CA VAL A 11 39.60 -21.91 -23.61
C VAL A 11 38.36 -21.20 -24.17
N PHE A 12 38.17 -21.23 -25.48
CA PHE A 12 37.00 -20.59 -26.11
C PHE A 12 35.69 -21.21 -25.63
N ILE A 13 35.60 -22.55 -25.59
CA ILE A 13 34.42 -23.25 -25.06
C ILE A 13 34.21 -22.92 -23.57
N GLY A 14 35.29 -22.88 -22.77
CA GLY A 14 35.21 -22.53 -21.36
C GLY A 14 34.57 -21.16 -21.11
N ILE A 15 34.97 -20.14 -21.89
CA ILE A 15 34.39 -18.79 -21.79
C ILE A 15 32.91 -18.79 -22.20
N GLN A 16 32.55 -19.49 -23.26
CA GLN A 16 31.15 -19.53 -23.73
C GLN A 16 30.22 -20.21 -22.74
N VAL A 17 30.66 -21.30 -22.10
CA VAL A 17 29.88 -21.99 -21.05
C VAL A 17 29.72 -21.11 -19.81
N ALA A 18 30.78 -20.38 -19.41
CA ALA A 18 30.71 -19.44 -18.29
C ALA A 18 29.70 -18.31 -18.57
N ASN A 19 29.78 -17.68 -19.75
CA ASN A 19 28.86 -16.62 -20.17
C ASN A 19 27.40 -17.11 -20.22
N TRP A 20 27.15 -18.33 -20.69
CA TRP A 20 25.80 -18.90 -20.72
C TRP A 20 25.25 -19.14 -19.31
N ASN A 21 26.08 -19.65 -18.41
CA ASN A 21 25.70 -19.89 -17.02
C ASN A 21 25.37 -18.57 -16.28
N GLU A 22 26.16 -17.52 -16.50
CA GLU A 22 25.90 -16.19 -15.92
C GLU A 22 24.60 -15.58 -16.47
N ALA A 23 24.37 -15.65 -17.78
CA ALA A 23 23.13 -15.17 -18.40
C ALA A 23 21.90 -15.92 -17.87
N GLN A 24 22.00 -17.25 -17.69
CA GLN A 24 20.91 -18.05 -17.13
C GLN A 24 20.63 -17.65 -15.67
N ALA A 25 21.67 -17.53 -14.83
CA ALA A 25 21.51 -17.12 -13.44
C ALA A 25 20.90 -15.72 -13.32
N PHE A 26 21.23 -14.80 -14.23
CA PHE A 26 20.64 -13.47 -14.29
C PHE A 26 19.14 -13.53 -14.64
N ASN A 27 18.76 -14.29 -15.67
CA ASN A 27 17.37 -14.48 -16.06
C ASN A 27 16.52 -15.13 -14.96
N ASP A 28 17.09 -16.11 -14.26
CA ASP A 28 16.42 -16.78 -13.13
C ASP A 28 16.18 -15.81 -11.97
N ARG A 29 17.14 -14.90 -11.72
CA ARG A 29 17.01 -13.85 -10.69
C ARG A 29 15.96 -12.82 -11.08
N GLU A 30 15.98 -12.33 -12.33
CA GLU A 30 14.95 -11.41 -12.84
C GLU A 30 13.56 -12.03 -12.72
N THR A 31 13.40 -13.30 -13.11
CA THR A 31 12.12 -14.01 -13.03
C THR A 31 11.61 -14.10 -11.59
N LYS A 32 12.47 -14.41 -10.62
CA LYS A 32 12.09 -14.46 -9.19
C LYS A 32 11.60 -13.10 -8.69
N LEU A 33 12.34 -12.02 -9.00
CA LEU A 33 11.96 -10.67 -8.59
C LEU A 33 10.67 -10.20 -9.29
N LEU A 34 10.44 -10.60 -10.54
CA LEU A 34 9.18 -10.30 -11.24
C LEU A 34 7.97 -11.01 -10.60
N ILE A 35 8.16 -12.23 -10.09
CA ILE A 35 7.11 -12.94 -9.33
C ILE A 35 6.81 -12.20 -8.02
N GLU A 36 7.84 -11.71 -7.33
CA GLU A 36 7.68 -10.92 -6.11
C GLU A 36 7.02 -9.57 -6.39
N LEU A 37 7.40 -8.90 -7.47
CA LEU A 37 6.79 -7.65 -7.92
C LEU A 37 5.30 -7.83 -8.23
N LYS A 38 4.94 -8.93 -8.89
CA LYS A 38 3.53 -9.27 -9.12
C LYS A 38 2.75 -9.35 -7.81
N ARG A 39 3.31 -10.03 -6.79
CA ARG A 39 2.68 -10.13 -5.46
C ARG A 39 2.59 -8.77 -4.77
N GLU A 40 3.62 -7.93 -4.89
CA GLU A 40 3.62 -6.56 -4.36
C GLU A 40 2.47 -5.74 -4.98
N ILE A 41 2.29 -5.80 -6.30
CA ILE A 41 1.22 -5.11 -7.01
C ILE A 41 -0.16 -5.64 -6.58
N GLU A 42 -0.34 -6.96 -6.52
CA GLU A 42 -1.60 -7.58 -6.07
C GLU A 42 -1.95 -7.18 -4.63
N ALA A 43 -0.95 -7.17 -3.74
CA ALA A 43 -1.11 -6.70 -2.37
C ALA A 43 -1.45 -5.21 -2.32
N GLY A 44 -0.82 -4.39 -3.18
CA GLY A 44 -1.11 -2.98 -3.35
C GLY A 44 -2.55 -2.71 -3.79
N ILE A 45 -3.09 -3.51 -4.72
CA ILE A 45 -4.49 -3.43 -5.17
C ILE A 45 -5.44 -3.72 -4.01
N ASN A 46 -5.22 -4.82 -3.29
CA ASN A 46 -6.04 -5.20 -2.14
C ASN A 46 -6.00 -4.11 -1.04
N THR A 47 -4.80 -3.64 -0.72
CA THR A 47 -4.58 -2.55 0.25
C THR A 47 -5.31 -1.28 -0.16
N THR A 48 -5.25 -0.91 -1.44
CA THR A 48 -5.93 0.27 -1.97
C THR A 48 -7.45 0.13 -1.87
N SER A 49 -8.00 -1.05 -2.19
CA SER A 49 -9.43 -1.33 -2.03
C SER A 49 -9.89 -1.18 -0.59
N GLN A 50 -9.17 -1.79 0.36
CA GLN A 50 -9.49 -1.70 1.79
C GLN A 50 -9.44 -0.25 2.28
N LYS A 51 -8.47 0.54 1.81
CA LYS A 51 -8.39 1.97 2.15
C LYS A 51 -9.54 2.76 1.56
N ALA A 52 -9.96 2.47 0.33
CA ALA A 52 -11.15 3.09 -0.27
C ALA A 52 -12.41 2.77 0.56
N ASP A 53 -12.58 1.53 1.03
CA ASP A 53 -13.68 1.15 1.93
C ASP A 53 -13.63 1.90 3.26
N ASN A 54 -12.44 2.04 3.86
CA ASN A 54 -12.26 2.83 5.07
C ASN A 54 -12.71 4.29 4.85
N TYR A 55 -12.33 4.91 3.74
CA TYR A 55 -12.76 6.28 3.43
C TYR A 55 -14.26 6.40 3.16
N ARG A 56 -14.91 5.38 2.59
CA ARG A 56 -16.38 5.34 2.47
C ARG A 56 -17.05 5.32 3.84
N GLN A 57 -16.52 4.57 4.79
CA GLN A 57 -17.03 4.55 6.17
C GLN A 57 -16.83 5.89 6.86
N VAL A 58 -15.66 6.52 6.70
CA VAL A 58 -15.37 7.87 7.19
C VAL A 58 -16.37 8.88 6.65
N LEU A 59 -16.62 8.87 5.33
CA LEU A 59 -17.58 9.76 4.69
C LEU A 59 -19.02 9.52 5.18
N ALA A 60 -19.42 8.26 5.34
CA ALA A 60 -20.74 7.93 5.85
C ALA A 60 -20.95 8.43 7.28
N ALA A 61 -19.94 8.27 8.15
CA ALA A 61 -19.96 8.79 9.52
C ALA A 61 -19.98 10.33 9.52
N ALA A 62 -19.15 10.98 8.70
CA ALA A 62 -19.11 12.43 8.57
C ALA A 62 -20.48 13.02 8.16
N LYS A 63 -21.18 12.38 7.21
CA LYS A 63 -22.54 12.78 6.82
C LYS A 63 -23.52 12.70 7.99
N ARG A 64 -23.47 11.62 8.78
CA ARG A 64 -24.33 11.48 9.98
C ARG A 64 -24.00 12.52 11.04
N SER A 65 -22.72 12.80 11.28
CA SER A 65 -22.28 13.87 12.18
C SER A 65 -22.76 15.25 11.73
N LEU A 66 -22.74 15.53 10.43
CA LEU A 66 -23.23 16.82 9.90
C LEU A 66 -24.74 16.98 10.14
N VAL A 67 -25.53 15.94 9.88
CA VAL A 67 -26.97 15.93 10.18
C VAL A 67 -27.22 16.17 11.68
N ALA A 68 -26.43 15.55 12.55
CA ALA A 68 -26.55 15.72 14.00
C ALA A 68 -26.26 17.15 14.47
N ILE A 69 -25.29 17.84 13.86
CA ILE A 69 -25.00 19.25 14.18
C ILE A 69 -26.09 20.18 13.67
N SER A 70 -26.66 19.88 12.50
CA SER A 70 -27.70 20.72 11.88
C SER A 70 -29.06 20.61 12.57
N ASN A 71 -29.25 19.65 13.48
CA ASN A 71 -30.50 19.46 14.18
C ASN A 71 -30.47 20.16 15.54
N GLU A 72 -31.34 21.16 15.73
CA GLU A 72 -31.40 21.98 16.95
C GLU A 72 -31.94 21.20 18.18
N GLU A 73 -32.60 20.06 17.99
CA GLU A 73 -33.09 19.22 19.10
C GLU A 73 -31.96 18.53 19.90
N GLY A 74 -30.71 18.69 19.47
CA GLY A 74 -29.56 18.04 20.09
C GLY A 74 -29.63 16.51 20.00
N CYS A 75 -28.83 15.84 20.81
CA CYS A 75 -28.91 14.39 20.94
C CYS A 75 -29.88 13.99 22.05
N LYS A 76 -30.90 13.18 21.72
CA LYS A 76 -31.77 12.52 22.70
C LYS A 76 -31.02 11.33 23.34
N ALA A 77 -31.70 10.29 23.82
CA ALA A 77 -31.13 9.18 24.61
C ALA A 77 -29.92 8.40 24.02
N GLU A 78 -29.49 8.65 22.77
CA GLU A 78 -28.37 7.97 22.10
C GLU A 78 -27.21 8.91 21.69
N CYS A 79 -26.90 9.93 22.49
CA CYS A 79 -25.75 10.83 22.25
C CYS A 79 -24.43 10.11 21.95
N TRP A 80 -24.21 8.93 22.54
CA TRP A 80 -23.00 8.14 22.32
C TRP A 80 -22.82 7.70 20.86
N ARG A 81 -23.90 7.45 20.11
CA ARG A 81 -23.82 7.00 18.72
C ARG A 81 -23.34 8.12 17.80
N ILE A 82 -23.79 9.34 18.08
CA ILE A 82 -23.31 10.56 17.43
C ILE A 82 -21.82 10.76 17.72
N LEU A 83 -21.38 10.59 18.97
CA LEU A 83 -19.95 10.65 19.33
C LEU A 83 -19.11 9.60 18.59
N VAL A 84 -19.64 8.38 18.40
CA VAL A 84 -18.99 7.34 17.59
C VAL A 84 -18.88 7.78 16.13
N ASP A 85 -19.91 8.40 15.56
CA ASP A 85 -19.84 8.95 14.20
C ASP A 85 -18.79 10.07 14.07
N PHE A 86 -18.71 10.98 15.03
CA PHE A 86 -17.63 12.00 15.08
C PHE A 86 -16.25 11.35 15.14
N MET A 87 -16.10 10.29 15.94
CA MET A 87 -14.85 9.56 16.05
C MET A 87 -14.48 8.84 14.75
N HIS A 88 -15.43 8.18 14.08
CA HIS A 88 -15.20 7.54 12.78
C HIS A 88 -14.91 8.56 11.68
N ALA A 89 -15.61 9.70 11.67
CA ALA A 89 -15.35 10.80 10.74
C ALA A 89 -13.94 11.39 10.92
N SER A 90 -13.34 11.25 12.12
CA SER A 90 -11.96 11.67 12.39
C SER A 90 -10.89 10.69 11.90
N GLN A 91 -11.27 9.51 11.40
CA GLN A 91 -10.32 8.50 10.97
C GLN A 91 -9.59 8.92 9.69
N TRP A 92 -8.35 8.48 9.60
CA TRP A 92 -7.42 8.82 8.53
C TRP A 92 -6.40 7.68 8.47
N VAL A 93 -6.09 7.27 7.24
CA VAL A 93 -5.11 6.24 6.93
C VAL A 93 -4.36 6.67 5.67
N SER A 94 -3.04 6.55 5.66
CA SER A 94 -2.25 6.87 4.46
C SER A 94 -2.63 5.95 3.31
N VAL A 95 -2.77 6.49 2.09
CA VAL A 95 -3.08 5.70 0.88
C VAL A 95 -1.86 5.16 0.15
N ARG A 96 -0.64 5.40 0.67
CA ARG A 96 0.61 4.88 0.09
C ARG A 96 0.61 3.34 0.02
N VAL A 97 1.10 2.80 -1.08
CA VAL A 97 1.31 1.36 -1.29
C VAL A 97 2.80 1.05 -1.18
N ASP A 98 3.12 -0.20 -0.85
CA ASP A 98 4.52 -0.65 -0.89
C ASP A 98 5.03 -0.71 -2.34
N ARG A 99 6.32 -0.46 -2.50
CA ARG A 99 7.05 -0.46 -3.78
C ARG A 99 8.50 -0.95 -3.61
N SER A 100 8.78 -1.65 -2.52
CA SER A 100 10.12 -2.06 -2.12
C SER A 100 10.79 -2.99 -3.14
N ILE A 101 10.03 -3.94 -3.70
CA ILE A 101 10.49 -4.87 -4.73
C ILE A 101 10.70 -4.16 -6.05
N TYR A 102 9.78 -3.28 -6.42
CA TYR A 102 9.97 -2.43 -7.60
C TYR A 102 11.26 -1.61 -7.50
N ASP A 103 11.52 -0.97 -6.36
CA ASP A 103 12.74 -0.19 -6.16
C ASP A 103 14.00 -1.07 -6.18
N GLU A 104 13.92 -2.32 -5.69
CA GLU A 104 15.01 -3.29 -5.80
C GLU A 104 15.31 -3.66 -7.26
N LEU A 105 14.27 -3.97 -8.05
CA LEU A 105 14.41 -4.22 -9.47
C LEU A 105 15.11 -3.04 -10.17
N ARG A 106 14.67 -1.80 -9.90
CA ARG A 106 15.30 -0.61 -10.50
C ARG A 106 16.77 -0.45 -10.09
N ARG A 107 17.12 -0.72 -8.82
CA ARG A 107 18.53 -0.71 -8.36
C ARG A 107 19.40 -1.73 -9.09
N LEU A 108 18.83 -2.87 -9.49
CA LEU A 108 19.53 -3.91 -10.23
C LEU A 108 19.52 -3.68 -11.75
N GLY A 109 18.96 -2.56 -12.24
CA GLY A 109 18.81 -2.30 -13.67
C GLY A 109 17.70 -3.13 -14.34
N LEU A 110 16.83 -3.72 -13.54
CA LEU A 110 15.72 -4.58 -13.95
C LEU A 110 14.36 -3.85 -13.87
N PRO A 111 13.29 -4.45 -14.44
CA PRO A 111 13.34 -5.52 -15.42
C PRO A 111 14.00 -5.07 -16.74
N SER A 112 14.59 -6.01 -17.45
CA SER A 112 15.25 -5.79 -18.74
C SER A 112 14.26 -5.27 -19.79
N ASN A 113 12.99 -5.64 -19.65
CA ASN A 113 11.91 -5.20 -20.52
C ASN A 113 11.32 -3.85 -20.08
N ARG A 114 11.52 -2.81 -20.91
CA ARG A 114 10.98 -1.46 -20.66
C ARG A 114 9.46 -1.38 -20.61
N SER A 115 8.73 -2.21 -21.35
CA SER A 115 7.26 -2.12 -21.33
C SER A 115 6.67 -2.46 -19.95
N ILE A 116 7.35 -3.32 -19.19
CA ILE A 116 6.99 -3.64 -17.80
C ILE A 116 7.25 -2.42 -16.91
N ILE A 117 8.39 -1.75 -17.09
CA ILE A 117 8.73 -0.52 -16.36
C ILE A 117 7.65 0.54 -16.60
N ASP A 118 7.37 0.85 -17.86
CA ASP A 118 6.43 1.90 -18.25
C ASP A 118 5.03 1.63 -17.67
N SER A 119 4.57 0.37 -17.73
CA SER A 119 3.26 -0.04 -17.20
C SER A 119 3.14 0.16 -15.69
N ILE A 120 4.21 -0.14 -14.94
CA ILE A 120 4.21 -0.06 -13.47
C ILE A 120 4.41 1.39 -13.02
N GLU A 121 5.29 2.15 -13.67
CA GLU A 121 5.55 3.55 -13.32
C GLU A 121 4.29 4.41 -13.43
N VAL A 122 3.44 4.18 -14.43
CA VAL A 122 2.15 4.88 -14.55
C VAL A 122 1.27 4.64 -13.32
N ILE A 123 1.18 3.39 -12.86
CA ILE A 123 0.36 3.02 -11.69
C ILE A 123 0.95 3.61 -10.41
N LEU A 124 2.26 3.50 -10.22
CA LEU A 124 2.96 4.03 -9.04
C LEU A 124 2.88 5.56 -8.98
N ALA A 125 3.04 6.25 -10.11
CA ALA A 125 2.91 7.70 -10.18
C ALA A 125 1.50 8.15 -9.81
N GLN A 126 0.47 7.45 -10.29
CA GLN A 126 -0.91 7.74 -9.91
C GLN A 126 -1.16 7.52 -8.41
N ASN A 127 -0.66 6.42 -7.86
CA ASN A 127 -0.78 6.11 -6.42
C ASN A 127 -0.06 7.16 -5.56
N GLU A 128 1.13 7.58 -5.96
CA GLU A 128 1.89 8.61 -5.25
C GLU A 128 1.19 9.98 -5.33
N GLY A 129 0.69 10.37 -6.50
CA GLY A 129 -0.08 11.60 -6.68
C GLY A 129 -1.33 11.62 -5.79
N ASN A 130 -2.06 10.51 -5.72
CA ASN A 130 -3.17 10.35 -4.79
C ASN A 130 -2.70 10.44 -3.34
N ALA A 131 -1.60 9.77 -2.98
CA ALA A 131 -1.06 9.78 -1.63
C ALA A 131 -0.70 11.17 -1.13
N ILE A 132 -0.10 12.01 -1.97
CA ILE A 132 0.25 13.39 -1.62
C ILE A 132 -1.01 14.18 -1.27
N ILE A 133 -2.09 14.05 -2.05
CA ILE A 133 -3.36 14.74 -1.79
C ILE A 133 -3.97 14.32 -0.44
N PHE A 134 -3.81 13.05 -0.07
CA PHE A 134 -4.36 12.50 1.18
C PHE A 134 -3.37 12.51 2.36
N ASP A 135 -2.14 12.99 2.20
CA ASP A 135 -1.10 12.94 3.24
C ASP A 135 -1.34 13.97 4.35
N ASP A 136 -2.02 15.08 4.02
CA ASP A 136 -2.37 16.12 4.96
C ASP A 136 -3.39 15.61 5.98
N LYS A 137 -2.93 15.47 7.23
CA LYS A 137 -3.78 15.05 8.34
C LYS A 137 -4.88 16.09 8.57
N PRO A 138 -6.17 15.71 8.56
CA PRO A 138 -7.25 16.67 8.72
C PRO A 138 -7.17 17.37 10.08
N ILE A 139 -7.23 18.71 10.10
CA ILE A 139 -7.32 19.50 11.35
C ILE A 139 -8.49 19.02 12.22
N TYR A 140 -9.59 18.64 11.57
CA TYR A 140 -10.76 18.04 12.20
C TYR A 140 -10.41 16.85 13.12
N ARG A 141 -9.46 15.99 12.70
CA ARG A 141 -9.02 14.84 13.49
C ARG A 141 -8.43 15.25 14.83
N ALA A 142 -7.55 16.25 14.83
CA ALA A 142 -6.93 16.74 16.06
C ALA A 142 -7.99 17.33 17.00
N LYS A 143 -8.89 18.18 16.47
CA LYS A 143 -9.95 18.83 17.25
C LYS A 143 -10.89 17.82 17.91
N ILE A 144 -11.43 16.86 17.15
CA ILE A 144 -12.38 15.89 17.69
C ILE A 144 -11.72 15.00 18.75
N ARG A 145 -10.49 14.53 18.51
CA ARG A 145 -9.82 13.60 19.43
C ARG A 145 -9.39 14.22 20.74
N GLN A 146 -9.14 15.52 20.76
CA GLN A 146 -8.86 16.27 22.00
C GLN A 146 -10.12 16.46 22.86
N LEU A 147 -11.31 16.44 22.25
CA LEU A 147 -12.59 16.63 22.95
C LEU A 147 -13.16 15.34 23.54
N ILE A 148 -12.60 14.17 23.18
CA ILE A 148 -13.04 12.88 23.70
C ILE A 148 -12.28 12.60 25.02
N PRO A 149 -12.97 12.53 26.18
CA PRO A 149 -12.31 12.33 27.48
C PRO A 149 -11.54 11.00 27.54
N PHE A 150 -10.40 10.94 28.24
CA PHE A 150 -9.55 9.75 28.35
C PHE A 150 -10.20 8.51 28.98
N ASP A 151 -11.29 8.67 29.73
CA ASP A 151 -12.08 7.55 30.27
C ASP A 151 -13.04 6.93 29.24
N CYS A 152 -13.37 7.67 28.18
CA CYS A 152 -14.24 7.24 27.09
C CYS A 152 -13.60 6.16 26.19
N PRO A 153 -12.29 6.23 25.84
CA PRO A 153 -11.58 5.17 25.13
C PRO A 153 -11.73 3.78 25.74
N ARG A 154 -11.88 3.60 27.05
CA ARG A 154 -12.06 2.25 27.62
C ARG A 154 -13.43 1.66 27.26
N ILE A 155 -14.48 2.49 27.24
CA ILE A 155 -15.84 2.09 26.84
C ILE A 155 -15.93 1.98 25.31
N LEU A 156 -15.32 2.91 24.58
CA LEU A 156 -15.24 2.87 23.12
C LEU A 156 -14.35 1.71 22.66
N LEU A 157 -13.23 1.37 23.30
CA LEU A 157 -12.40 0.20 22.95
C LEU A 157 -13.16 -1.10 23.18
N VAL A 158 -13.87 -1.25 24.30
CA VAL A 158 -14.67 -2.46 24.57
C VAL A 158 -15.84 -2.60 23.60
N LYS A 159 -16.51 -1.50 23.20
CA LYS A 159 -17.59 -1.53 22.19
C LYS A 159 -17.10 -1.53 20.73
N LEU A 160 -15.98 -0.88 20.40
CA LEU A 160 -15.30 -0.96 19.11
C LEU A 160 -14.73 -2.35 18.91
N LEU A 161 -14.20 -3.03 19.94
CA LEU A 161 -13.82 -4.44 19.85
C LEU A 161 -15.01 -5.34 19.52
N TYR A 162 -16.22 -5.00 19.94
CA TYR A 162 -17.45 -5.72 19.56
C TYR A 162 -17.92 -5.40 18.13
N ILE A 163 -17.69 -4.18 17.62
CA ILE A 163 -18.01 -3.78 16.24
C ILE A 163 -16.94 -4.27 15.24
N PHE A 164 -15.67 -4.35 15.65
CA PHE A 164 -14.58 -4.98 14.89
C PHE A 164 -14.56 -6.52 15.01
N ARG A 165 -15.44 -7.15 15.79
CA ARG A 165 -15.64 -8.62 15.83
C ARG A 165 -16.59 -9.13 14.73
N TRP A 166 -17.11 -8.24 13.90
CA TRP A 166 -17.94 -8.60 12.74
C TRP A 166 -17.37 -8.00 11.46
N CYS A 167 -16.11 -8.37 11.19
CA CYS A 167 -15.65 -8.74 9.86
C CYS A 167 -15.34 -10.24 9.90
#